data_AF-A0A1X6ZAN6-F1
#
_entry.id   AF-A0A1X6ZAN6-F1
#
_cell.length_a   1.000
_cell.length_b   1.000
_cell.length_c   1.000
_cell.angle_alpha   90.00
_cell.angle_beta   90.00
_cell.angle_gamma   90.00
#
_symmetry.space_group_name_H-M   'P 1'
#
loop_
_entity.id
_entity.type
_entity.pdbx_description
1 polymer ?
#
loop_
_entity_poly.entity_id
_entity_poly.type
_entity_poly.pdbx_seq_one_letter_code
_entity_poly.pdbx_strand_id
1 'polypeptide(L)'
;MKLRNSIEKLDAYFERLESGKAQKIDPDHVSKMIRKLSKKREGLMGELSEAVKPSKKQRLLQKCATLDAQIERARWLLDQIG
;
A
#
# COMPACT_ATOMS: atom_id res chain seq x y z
N MET A 1 -14.18 1.32 -8.36
CA MET A 1 -14.11 2.22 -7.20
C MET A 1 -14.72 3.55 -7.64
N LYS A 2 -15.89 3.95 -7.11
CA LYS A 2 -16.50 5.24 -7.48
C LYS A 2 -15.85 6.34 -6.64
N LEU A 3 -15.42 7.42 -7.30
CA LEU A 3 -14.73 8.58 -6.68
C LEU A 3 -15.46 9.12 -5.44
N ARG A 4 -16.81 9.14 -5.46
CA ARG A 4 -17.66 9.57 -4.34
C ARG A 4 -17.33 8.85 -3.02
N ASN A 5 -17.17 7.53 -3.06
CA ASN A 5 -16.90 6.75 -1.86
C ASN A 5 -15.51 7.03 -1.26
N SER A 6 -14.58 7.55 -2.05
CA SER A 6 -13.26 7.95 -1.55
C SER A 6 -13.33 9.30 -0.86
N ILE A 7 -14.12 10.23 -1.38
CA ILE A 7 -14.34 11.56 -0.79
C ILE A 7 -15.04 11.41 0.57
N GLU A 8 -16.15 10.68 0.63
CA GLU A 8 -16.90 10.43 1.88
C GLU A 8 -16.02 9.81 2.99
N LYS A 9 -15.06 8.95 2.60
CA LYS A 9 -14.13 8.34 3.55
C LYS A 9 -13.07 9.31 4.06
N LEU A 10 -12.65 10.27 3.23
CA LEU A 10 -11.71 11.32 3.62
C LEU A 10 -12.41 12.30 4.58
N ASP A 11 -13.63 12.72 4.26
CA ASP A 11 -14.42 13.60 5.13
C ASP A 11 -14.62 12.94 6.50
N ALA A 12 -15.07 11.68 6.52
CA ALA A 12 -15.21 10.92 7.77
C ALA A 12 -13.88 10.68 8.51
N TYR A 13 -12.72 10.73 7.83
CA TYR A 13 -11.43 10.71 8.50
C TYR A 13 -11.11 12.06 9.14
N PHE A 14 -11.28 13.16 8.42
CA PHE A 14 -11.03 14.51 8.92
C PHE A 14 -11.97 14.89 10.06
N GLU A 15 -13.25 14.56 10.00
CA GLU A 15 -14.20 14.76 11.10
C GLU A 15 -13.77 14.02 12.39
N ARG A 16 -13.25 12.79 12.24
CA ARG A 16 -12.70 12.03 13.37
C ARG A 16 -11.40 12.63 13.89
N LEU A 17 -10.58 13.19 13.00
CA LEU A 17 -9.35 13.85 13.39
C LEU A 17 -9.64 15.12 14.20
N GLU A 18 -10.56 15.96 13.72
CA GLU A 18 -10.98 17.19 14.40
C GLU A 18 -11.63 16.92 15.76
N SER A 19 -12.44 15.86 15.86
CA SER A 19 -13.06 15.44 17.13
C SER A 19 -12.13 14.65 18.07
N GLY A 20 -10.85 14.49 17.73
CA GLY A 20 -9.87 13.73 18.52
C GLY A 20 -10.10 12.22 18.55
N LYS A 21 -11.04 11.70 17.73
CA LYS A 21 -11.40 10.28 17.60
C LYS A 21 -10.51 9.52 16.60
N ALA A 22 -9.61 10.22 15.91
CA ALA A 22 -8.55 9.66 15.09
C ALA A 22 -7.24 10.40 15.36
N GLN A 23 -6.11 9.71 15.15
CA GLN A 23 -4.80 10.33 15.18
C GLN A 23 -4.32 10.65 13.77
N LYS A 24 -3.45 11.66 13.66
CA LYS A 24 -2.72 11.92 12.41
C LYS A 24 -1.97 10.65 12.01
N ILE A 25 -1.81 10.45 10.71
CA ILE A 25 -1.00 9.34 10.21
C ILE A 25 0.43 9.55 10.72
N ASP A 26 0.93 8.56 11.45
CA ASP A 26 2.29 8.56 11.97
C ASP A 26 3.28 8.11 10.86
N PRO A 27 4.33 8.90 10.56
CA PRO A 27 5.39 8.51 9.62
C PRO A 27 6.01 7.13 9.93
N ASP A 28 6.10 6.74 11.20
CA ASP A 28 6.61 5.43 11.61
C ASP A 28 5.67 4.28 11.17
N HIS A 29 4.35 4.50 11.24
CA HIS A 29 3.37 3.53 10.71
C HIS A 29 3.53 3.34 9.20
N VAL A 30 3.77 4.42 8.45
CA VAL A 30 3.97 4.35 7.01
C VAL A 30 5.30 3.65 6.68
N SER A 31 6.37 3.96 7.40
CA SER A 31 7.67 3.28 7.26
C SER A 31 7.58 1.78 7.53
N LYS A 32 6.86 1.37 8.60
CA LYS A 32 6.58 -0.04 8.90
C LYS A 32 5.77 -0.72 7.79
N MET A 33 4.80 -0.01 7.19
CA MET A 33 4.01 -0.52 6.06
C MET A 33 4.88 -0.74 4.82
N ILE A 34 5.74 0.22 4.47
CA ILE A 34 6.70 0.10 3.35
C ILE A 34 7.55 -1.15 3.54
N ARG A 35 8.13 -1.36 4.73
CA ARG A 35 8.95 -2.55 5.02
C ARG A 35 8.17 -3.86 4.83
N LYS A 36 6.91 -3.92 5.26
CA LYS A 36 6.05 -5.11 5.08
C LYS A 36 5.76 -5.38 3.60
N LEU A 37 5.45 -4.33 2.84
CA LEU A 37 5.17 -4.45 1.41
C LEU A 37 6.42 -4.89 0.63
N SER A 38 7.59 -4.32 0.93
CA SER A 38 8.87 -4.73 0.31
C SER A 38 9.21 -6.19 0.59
N LYS A 39 9.10 -6.63 1.86
CA LYS A 39 9.34 -8.05 2.20
C LYS A 39 8.41 -9.00 1.45
N LYS A 40 7.13 -8.61 1.28
CA LYS A 40 6.18 -9.39 0.50
C LYS A 40 6.53 -9.40 -0.99
N ARG A 41 7.00 -8.26 -1.52
CA ARG A 41 7.44 -8.12 -2.91
C ARG A 41 8.62 -9.05 -3.22
N GLU A 42 9.61 -9.08 -2.33
CA GLU A 42 10.77 -9.98 -2.40
C GLU A 42 10.34 -11.44 -2.38
N GLY A 43 9.44 -11.82 -1.48
CA GLY A 43 8.90 -13.19 -1.43
C GLY A 43 8.21 -13.61 -2.73
N LEU A 44 7.40 -12.73 -3.33
CA LEU A 44 6.76 -13.02 -4.63
C LEU A 44 7.76 -13.08 -5.79
N MET A 45 8.89 -12.35 -5.71
CA MET A 45 9.97 -12.47 -6.70
C MET A 45 10.70 -13.81 -6.58
N GLY A 46 10.92 -14.30 -5.36
CA GLY A 46 11.43 -15.66 -5.14
C GLY A 46 10.47 -16.72 -5.69
N GLU A 47 9.17 -16.59 -5.43
CA GLU A 47 8.18 -17.50 -6.03
C GLU A 47 8.15 -17.42 -7.57
N LEU A 48 8.47 -16.27 -8.14
CA LEU A 48 8.47 -16.04 -9.58
C LEU A 48 9.68 -16.70 -10.26
N SER A 49 10.86 -16.68 -9.63
CA SER A 49 12.05 -17.35 -10.17
C SER A 49 11.89 -18.87 -10.19
N GLU A 50 11.17 -19.44 -9.23
CA GLU A 50 10.89 -20.88 -9.15
C GLU A 50 9.67 -21.32 -9.98
N ALA A 51 8.79 -20.40 -10.37
CA ALA A 51 7.58 -20.74 -11.10
C ALA A 51 7.89 -21.22 -12.52
N VAL A 52 7.49 -22.45 -12.88
CA VAL A 52 7.64 -22.96 -14.26
C VAL A 52 6.42 -22.60 -15.13
N LYS A 53 5.22 -22.67 -14.56
CA LYS A 53 3.97 -22.48 -15.32
C LYS A 53 3.78 -21.00 -15.75
N PRO A 54 3.57 -20.71 -17.04
CA PRO A 54 3.40 -19.35 -17.54
C PRO A 54 2.26 -18.57 -16.85
N SER A 55 1.12 -19.22 -16.62
CA SER A 55 -0.02 -18.57 -15.94
C SER A 55 0.28 -18.23 -14.47
N LYS A 56 1.11 -19.02 -13.79
CA LYS A 56 1.59 -18.72 -12.43
C LYS A 56 2.51 -17.50 -12.47
N LYS A 57 3.45 -17.45 -13.41
CA LYS A 57 4.35 -16.29 -13.60
C LYS A 57 3.57 -15.00 -13.83
N GLN A 58 2.60 -15.02 -14.74
CA GLN A 58 1.78 -13.84 -15.04
C GLN A 58 1.03 -13.33 -13.82
N ARG A 59 0.41 -14.22 -13.03
CA ARG A 59 -0.28 -13.84 -11.80
C ARG A 59 0.66 -13.27 -10.76
N LEU A 60 1.86 -13.83 -10.61
CA LEU A 60 2.88 -13.32 -9.70
C LEU A 60 3.34 -11.92 -10.13
N LEU A 61 3.61 -11.70 -11.42
CA LEU A 61 3.95 -10.39 -11.98
C LEU A 61 2.87 -9.33 -11.72
N GLN A 62 1.59 -9.68 -11.86
CA GLN A 62 0.48 -8.75 -11.55
C GLN A 62 0.42 -8.37 -10.06
N LYS A 63 0.65 -9.35 -9.18
CA LYS A 63 0.72 -9.09 -7.72
C LYS A 63 1.90 -8.19 -7.38
N CYS A 64 3.03 -8.46 -8.01
CA CYS A 64 4.26 -7.69 -7.92
C CYS A 64 4.04 -6.22 -8.33
N ALA A 65 3.44 -5.98 -9.51
CA ALA A 65 3.09 -4.62 -9.95
C ALA A 65 2.12 -3.90 -8.99
N THR A 66 1.17 -4.64 -8.42
CA THR A 66 0.25 -4.07 -7.41
C THR A 66 0.99 -3.62 -6.16
N LEU A 67 1.94 -4.43 -5.67
CA LEU A 67 2.76 -4.09 -4.51
C LEU A 67 3.68 -2.91 -4.80
N ASP A 68 4.27 -2.82 -6.00
CA ASP A 68 5.10 -1.68 -6.40
C ASP A 68 4.32 -0.37 -6.34
N ALA A 69 3.12 -0.35 -6.92
CA ALA A 69 2.25 0.82 -6.88
C ALA A 69 1.82 1.18 -5.44
N GLN A 70 1.66 0.19 -4.55
CA GLN A 70 1.38 0.43 -3.13
C GLN A 70 2.58 1.01 -2.39
N ILE A 71 3.79 0.50 -2.67
CA ILE A 71 5.05 0.99 -2.10
C ILE A 71 5.29 2.43 -2.55
N GLU A 72 5.11 2.72 -3.83
CA GLU A 72 5.25 4.07 -4.39
C GLU A 72 4.31 5.06 -3.70
N ARG A 73 3.02 4.74 -3.61
CA ARG A 73 2.06 5.59 -2.88
C ARG A 73 2.40 5.76 -1.40
N ALA A 74 2.91 4.72 -0.75
CA ALA A 74 3.32 4.79 0.65
C ALA A 74 4.56 5.68 0.83
N ARG A 75 5.53 5.61 -0.09
CA ARG A 75 6.70 6.50 -0.11
C ARG A 75 6.30 7.95 -0.35
N TRP A 76 5.40 8.19 -1.31
CA TRP A 76 4.83 9.51 -1.53
C TRP A 76 4.14 10.03 -0.27
N LEU A 77 3.29 9.22 0.37
CA LEU A 77 2.63 9.62 1.61
C LEU A 77 3.64 9.96 2.71
N LEU A 78 4.69 9.15 2.87
CA LEU A 78 5.73 9.39 3.86
C LEU A 78 6.42 10.75 3.65
N ASP A 79 6.72 11.11 2.41
CA ASP A 79 7.28 12.41 2.03
C ASP A 79 6.34 13.59 2.29
N GLN A 80 5.02 13.37 2.30
CA GLN A 80 4.03 14.41 2.59
C GLN A 80 3.76 14.63 4.07
N ILE A 81 3.95 13.60 4.91
CA ILE A 81 3.61 13.64 6.34
C ILE A 81 4.83 13.61 7.25
N GLY A 82 6.03 13.42 6.69
CA GLY A 82 7.32 13.40 7.37
C GLY A 82 8.17 14.58 6.97
#